data_AF-A0A964AN02-F1
#
_entry.id   AF-A0A964AN02-F1
#
_cell.length_a   1.000
_cell.length_b   1.000
_cell.length_c   1.000
_cell.angle_alpha   90.00
_cell.angle_beta   90.00
_cell.angle_gamma   90.00
#
_symmetry.space_group_name_H-M   'P 1'
#
loop_
_entity.id
_entity.type
_entity.pdbx_description
1 polymer ?
#
loop_
_entity_poly.entity_id
_entity_poly.type
_entity_poly.pdbx_seq_one_letter_code
_entity_poly.pdbx_strand_id
1 'polypeptide(L)'
;MTRTAMLALAVLGGCKGILNNDGDDSGSDSGGTPVDEFSPRITEPDAFCYEHTEGDTFFQWIITASVTDPQGDDTLDVWATLEVLAGGGVVYDIDAVVDKTAGTINTSFNADTAGINCDAADTYTFRLTARDSEGNEGTAEVAGRRQ
;
A
#
# COMPACT_ATOMS: atom_id res chain seq x y z
N MET A 1 -12.70 32.87 20.47
CA MET A 1 -13.82 32.60 19.54
C MET A 1 -13.90 31.09 19.39
N THR A 2 -14.81 30.46 20.12
CA THR A 2 -14.91 29.00 20.18
C THR A 2 -16.34 28.65 19.83
N ARG A 3 -16.55 28.04 18.66
CA ARG A 3 -17.88 27.58 18.21
C ARG A 3 -18.03 26.13 18.62
N THR A 4 -18.80 25.89 19.68
CA THR A 4 -19.37 24.60 20.02
C THR A 4 -20.60 24.38 19.14
N ALA A 5 -20.56 23.40 18.25
CA ALA A 5 -21.74 22.93 17.53
C ALA A 5 -22.38 21.79 18.32
N MET A 6 -23.61 22.02 18.80
CA MET A 6 -24.48 21.00 19.40
C MET A 6 -25.03 20.07 18.31
N LEU A 7 -24.87 18.78 18.52
CA LEU A 7 -25.50 17.72 17.71
C LEU A 7 -26.97 17.61 18.11
N ALA A 8 -27.88 17.82 17.16
CA ALA A 8 -29.32 17.64 17.35
C ALA A 8 -29.70 16.16 17.19
N LEU A 9 -30.28 15.60 18.25
CA LEU A 9 -30.87 14.27 18.33
C LEU A 9 -32.28 14.30 17.72
N ALA A 10 -32.51 13.58 16.62
CA ALA A 10 -33.86 13.35 16.09
C ALA A 10 -34.33 11.95 16.50
N VAL A 11 -35.27 11.92 17.45
CA VAL A 11 -36.07 10.74 17.81
C VAL A 11 -37.29 10.71 16.90
N LEU A 12 -37.42 9.66 16.09
CA LEU A 12 -38.70 9.30 15.46
C LEU A 12 -39.07 7.89 15.94
N GLY A 13 -40.01 7.87 16.88
CA GLY A 13 -40.66 6.65 17.36
C GLY A 13 -41.75 6.17 16.40
N GLY A 14 -41.91 4.85 16.36
CA GLY A 14 -43.01 4.19 15.65
C GLY A 14 -42.94 2.67 15.80
N CYS A 15 -43.27 2.15 16.98
CA CYS A 15 -43.54 0.72 17.15
C CYS A 15 -44.81 0.32 16.39
N LYS A 16 -44.79 -0.84 15.71
CA LYS A 16 -45.58 -2.05 16.05
C LYS A 16 -45.69 -2.98 14.83
N GLY A 17 -45.08 -4.16 14.93
CA GLY A 17 -45.19 -5.23 13.94
C GLY A 17 -44.64 -6.55 14.49
N ILE A 18 -45.48 -7.22 15.27
CA ILE A 18 -45.70 -8.69 15.36
C ILE A 18 -44.49 -9.62 15.24
N LEU A 19 -44.30 -10.40 16.31
CA LEU A 19 -43.44 -11.59 16.43
C LEU A 19 -43.61 -12.56 15.25
N ASN A 20 -42.49 -13.05 14.70
CA ASN A 20 -42.28 -14.47 14.42
C ASN A 20 -40.79 -14.80 14.51
N ASN A 21 -40.51 -15.77 15.36
CA ASN A 21 -39.22 -16.38 15.58
C ASN A 21 -39.09 -17.52 14.57
N ASP A 22 -38.42 -17.28 13.46
CA ASP A 22 -37.89 -18.31 12.57
C ASP A 22 -36.44 -17.93 12.28
N GLY A 23 -35.54 -18.85 12.62
CA GLY A 23 -34.11 -18.65 12.44
C GLY A 23 -33.75 -18.54 10.97
N ASP A 24 -32.74 -17.73 10.68
CA ASP A 24 -31.86 -17.96 9.55
C ASP A 24 -30.52 -17.26 9.81
N ASP A 25 -29.46 -18.07 9.71
CA ASP A 25 -28.08 -17.66 9.60
C ASP A 25 -27.92 -16.57 8.53
N SER A 26 -27.33 -15.44 8.90
CA SER A 26 -26.80 -14.52 7.89
C SER A 26 -25.63 -13.71 8.45
N GLY A 27 -24.45 -14.22 8.11
CA GLY A 27 -23.33 -13.41 7.63
C GLY A 27 -22.79 -12.37 8.61
N SER A 28 -21.73 -12.77 9.31
CA SER A 28 -20.76 -11.84 9.89
C SER A 28 -20.14 -11.02 8.75
N ASP A 29 -20.74 -9.86 8.45
CA ASP A 29 -20.18 -8.91 7.50
C ASP A 29 -18.88 -8.39 8.11
N SER A 30 -17.78 -8.95 7.61
CA SER A 30 -16.44 -8.61 8.07
C SER A 30 -16.16 -7.23 7.53
N GLY A 31 -16.41 -6.22 8.36
CA GLY A 31 -16.11 -4.82 8.08
C GLY A 31 -14.64 -4.66 7.73
N GLY A 32 -14.32 -4.83 6.45
CA GLY A 32 -13.12 -4.29 5.86
C GLY A 32 -13.19 -2.78 6.01
N THR A 33 -12.10 -2.16 6.44
CA THR A 33 -11.97 -0.71 6.37
C THR A 33 -12.34 -0.27 4.94
N PRO A 34 -13.21 0.74 4.76
CA PRO A 34 -13.48 1.28 3.45
C PRO A 34 -12.14 1.61 2.81
N VAL A 35 -11.82 0.97 1.68
CA VAL A 35 -10.75 1.47 0.81
C VAL A 35 -11.16 2.89 0.46
N ASP A 36 -10.32 3.86 0.80
CA ASP A 36 -10.54 5.24 0.40
C ASP A 36 -10.67 5.25 -1.13
N GLU A 37 -11.81 5.73 -1.61
CA GLU A 37 -12.13 5.72 -3.02
C GLU A 37 -11.29 6.72 -3.82
N PHE A 38 -10.63 7.65 -3.12
CA PHE A 38 -9.75 8.67 -3.66
C PHE A 38 -8.26 8.29 -3.57
N SER A 39 -7.90 7.27 -2.80
CA SER A 39 -6.49 6.86 -2.68
C SER A 39 -5.94 6.24 -3.97
N PRO A 40 -4.65 6.50 -4.28
CA PRO A 40 -3.92 5.73 -5.27
C PRO A 40 -4.03 4.23 -5.06
N ARG A 41 -3.93 3.46 -6.14
CA ARG A 41 -4.00 2.00 -6.14
C ARG A 41 -2.73 1.43 -6.73
N ILE A 42 -1.95 0.75 -5.90
CA ILE A 42 -0.77 0.00 -6.33
C ILE A 42 -1.18 -1.45 -6.59
N THR A 43 -0.87 -1.95 -7.78
CA THR A 43 -1.19 -3.31 -8.20
C THR A 43 0.04 -4.01 -8.75
N GLU A 44 0.02 -5.35 -8.70
CA GLU A 44 1.09 -6.19 -9.22
C GLU A 44 2.50 -5.83 -8.69
N PRO A 45 2.68 -5.58 -7.37
CA PRO A 45 4.00 -5.34 -6.85
C PRO A 45 4.87 -6.61 -6.98
N ASP A 46 6.12 -6.43 -7.38
CA ASP A 46 7.14 -7.47 -7.43
C ASP A 46 8.45 -6.92 -6.86
N ALA A 47 9.16 -7.75 -6.11
CA ALA A 47 10.42 -7.41 -5.49
C ALA A 47 11.37 -8.59 -5.57
N PHE A 48 12.43 -8.46 -6.36
CA PHE A 48 13.38 -9.54 -6.55
C PHE A 48 14.83 -9.08 -6.45
N CYS A 49 15.66 -9.97 -5.94
CA CYS A 49 17.08 -9.78 -5.73
C CYS A 49 17.84 -10.70 -6.66
N TYR A 50 18.78 -10.16 -7.44
CA TYR A 50 19.60 -10.94 -8.36
C TYR A 50 21.08 -10.56 -8.25
N GLU A 51 21.93 -11.47 -8.72
CA GLU A 51 23.37 -11.24 -8.85
C GLU A 51 23.67 -10.55 -10.18
N HIS A 52 24.17 -9.32 -10.13
CA HIS A 52 24.70 -8.65 -11.30
C HIS A 52 26.15 -9.12 -11.53
N THR A 53 26.47 -9.56 -12.75
CA THR A 53 27.79 -10.13 -13.08
C THR A 53 28.50 -9.40 -14.22
N GLU A 54 27.94 -8.31 -14.75
CA GLU A 54 28.55 -7.53 -15.81
C GLU A 54 29.46 -6.44 -15.23
N GLY A 55 30.78 -6.62 -15.33
CA GLY A 55 31.75 -5.74 -14.69
C GLY A 55 32.00 -6.16 -13.25
N ASP A 56 31.51 -5.36 -12.28
CA ASP A 56 31.62 -5.69 -10.85
C ASP A 56 30.49 -6.62 -10.43
N THR A 57 30.82 -7.65 -9.64
CA THR A 57 29.82 -8.55 -9.07
C THR A 57 29.18 -7.92 -7.84
N PHE A 58 27.87 -7.71 -7.87
CA PHE A 58 27.10 -7.23 -6.73
C PHE A 58 25.67 -7.74 -6.76
N PHE A 59 25.01 -7.70 -5.61
CA PHE A 59 23.60 -8.03 -5.50
C PHE A 59 22.73 -6.78 -5.62
N GLN A 60 21.65 -6.87 -6.40
CA GLN A 60 20.74 -5.77 -6.65
C GLN A 60 19.29 -6.20 -6.41
N TRP A 61 18.57 -5.35 -5.68
CA TRP A 61 17.11 -5.41 -5.59
C TRP A 61 16.48 -4.59 -6.70
N ILE A 62 15.44 -5.14 -7.33
CA ILE A 62 14.54 -4.46 -8.24
C ILE A 62 13.13 -4.56 -7.65
N ILE A 63 12.47 -3.42 -7.57
CA ILE A 63 11.08 -3.30 -7.14
C ILE A 63 10.29 -2.64 -8.26
N THR A 64 9.21 -3.29 -8.68
CA THR A 64 8.30 -2.80 -9.70
C THR A 64 6.86 -2.92 -9.25
N ALA A 65 6.02 -1.99 -9.66
CA ALA A 65 4.56 -2.10 -9.50
C ALA A 65 3.84 -1.25 -10.56
N SER A 66 2.56 -1.54 -10.77
CA SER A 66 1.64 -0.61 -11.43
C SER A 66 0.99 0.30 -10.40
N VAL A 67 0.67 1.54 -10.80
CA VAL A 67 -0.03 2.50 -9.97
C VAL A 67 -1.05 3.27 -10.80
N THR A 68 -2.23 3.47 -10.24
CA THR A 68 -3.28 4.32 -10.81
C THR A 68 -3.90 5.20 -9.73
N ASP A 69 -4.48 6.33 -10.13
CA ASP A 69 -5.24 7.19 -9.23
C ASP A 69 -6.70 7.32 -9.73
N PRO A 70 -7.72 7.03 -8.90
CA PRO A 70 -9.12 7.23 -9.26
C PRO A 70 -9.46 8.66 -9.73
N GLN A 71 -8.69 9.66 -9.33
CA GLN A 71 -8.83 11.06 -9.71
C GLN A 71 -8.12 11.40 -11.03
N GLY A 72 -7.28 10.49 -11.54
CA GLY A 72 -6.49 10.60 -12.77
C GLY A 72 -4.99 10.50 -12.50
N ASP A 73 -4.24 9.75 -13.31
CA ASP A 73 -2.81 9.49 -13.03
C ASP A 73 -1.92 10.75 -13.01
N ASP A 74 -2.41 11.89 -13.50
CA ASP A 74 -1.72 13.18 -13.40
C ASP A 74 -1.70 13.73 -11.96
N THR A 75 -2.65 13.31 -11.10
CA THR A 75 -2.74 13.72 -9.69
C THR A 75 -1.75 13.00 -8.78
N LEU A 76 -1.16 11.88 -9.21
CA LEU A 76 -0.11 11.17 -8.45
C LEU A 76 1.05 12.12 -8.09
N ASP A 77 1.78 11.87 -7.01
CA ASP A 77 3.11 12.46 -6.82
C ASP A 77 4.12 11.76 -7.75
N VAL A 78 5.20 12.45 -8.12
CA VAL A 78 6.30 11.83 -8.88
C VAL A 78 7.15 10.91 -8.01
N TRP A 79 7.02 11.04 -6.68
CA TRP A 79 7.71 10.23 -5.69
C TRP A 79 6.74 9.27 -5.00
N ALA A 80 7.18 8.02 -4.88
CA ALA A 80 6.62 7.03 -3.97
C ALA A 80 7.66 6.71 -2.90
N THR A 81 7.22 6.17 -1.77
CA THR A 81 8.12 5.66 -0.74
C THR A 81 8.21 4.15 -0.85
N LEU A 82 9.42 3.61 -0.79
CA LEU A 82 9.69 2.19 -0.61
C LEU A 82 10.30 1.96 0.77
N GLU A 83 9.63 1.18 1.61
CA GLU A 83 10.16 0.70 2.88
C GLU A 83 10.43 -0.80 2.82
N VAL A 84 11.56 -1.22 3.36
CA VAL A 84 11.91 -2.63 3.55
C VAL A 84 11.66 -2.99 5.01
N LEU A 85 10.84 -4.00 5.22
CA LEU A 85 10.40 -4.48 6.52
C LEU A 85 11.10 -5.81 6.84
N ALA A 86 11.69 -5.91 8.02
CA ALA A 86 12.22 -7.15 8.58
C ALA A 86 12.11 -7.14 10.10
N GLY A 87 11.90 -8.30 10.72
CA GLY A 87 11.82 -8.41 12.18
C GLY A 87 10.70 -7.58 12.84
N GLY A 88 9.67 -7.20 12.08
CA GLY A 88 8.53 -6.41 12.57
C GLY A 88 8.69 -4.89 12.47
N GLY A 89 9.72 -4.38 11.78
CA GLY A 89 9.90 -2.94 11.58
C GLY A 89 10.61 -2.60 10.27
N VAL A 90 10.68 -1.30 9.96
CA VAL A 90 11.41 -0.78 8.81
C VAL A 90 12.90 -0.86 9.08
N VAL A 91 13.64 -1.50 8.17
CA VAL A 91 15.10 -1.67 8.24
C VAL A 91 15.84 -0.86 7.17
N TYR A 92 15.14 -0.43 6.12
CA TYR A 92 15.66 0.42 5.06
C TYR A 92 14.50 1.16 4.40
N ASP A 93 14.73 2.38 3.92
CA ASP A 93 13.76 3.16 3.17
C ASP A 93 14.45 3.98 2.07
N ILE A 94 13.75 4.16 0.96
CA ILE A 94 14.22 4.94 -0.19
C ILE A 94 13.04 5.52 -0.97
N ASP A 95 13.26 6.64 -1.64
CA ASP A 95 12.31 7.15 -2.62
C ASP A 95 12.32 6.28 -3.89
N ALA A 96 11.13 5.99 -4.39
CA ALA A 96 10.90 5.38 -5.69
C ALA A 96 10.29 6.40 -6.65
N VAL A 97 10.54 6.22 -7.95
CA VAL A 97 10.00 7.13 -8.97
C VAL A 97 8.71 6.56 -9.53
N VAL A 98 7.69 7.42 -9.59
CA VAL A 98 6.43 7.17 -10.28
C VAL A 98 6.53 7.71 -11.70
N ASP A 99 6.47 6.81 -12.69
CA ASP A 99 6.20 7.20 -14.08
C ASP A 99 4.69 7.30 -14.26
N LYS A 100 4.17 8.52 -14.15
CA LYS A 100 2.75 8.83 -14.33
C LYS A 100 2.23 8.55 -15.75
N THR A 101 3.10 8.56 -16.76
CA THR A 101 2.67 8.30 -18.14
C THR A 101 2.51 6.81 -18.38
N ALA A 102 3.40 6.00 -17.81
CA ALA A 102 3.33 4.55 -17.89
C ALA A 102 2.41 3.92 -16.82
N GLY A 103 2.07 4.65 -15.75
CA GLY A 103 1.34 4.12 -14.60
C GLY A 103 2.18 3.09 -13.83
N THR A 104 3.48 3.37 -13.64
CA THR A 104 4.41 2.40 -13.02
C THR A 104 5.27 3.03 -11.94
N ILE A 105 5.65 2.21 -10.97
CA ILE A 105 6.66 2.52 -9.96
C ILE A 105 7.84 1.61 -10.23
N ASN A 106 9.03 2.18 -10.38
CA ASN A 106 10.26 1.41 -10.58
C ASN A 106 11.36 1.96 -9.67
N THR A 107 12.05 1.08 -8.95
CA THR A 107 13.25 1.43 -8.20
C THR A 107 14.19 0.25 -8.09
N SER A 108 15.46 0.53 -7.84
CA SER A 108 16.46 -0.50 -7.60
C SER A 108 17.56 0.03 -6.69
N PHE A 109 18.16 -0.86 -5.90
CA PHE A 109 19.26 -0.49 -5.03
C PHE A 109 20.22 -1.65 -4.80
N ASN A 110 21.46 -1.32 -4.45
CA ASN A 110 22.49 -2.30 -4.14
C ASN A 110 22.22 -2.94 -2.76
N ALA A 111 22.08 -4.26 -2.73
CA ALA A 111 21.73 -5.04 -1.55
C ALA A 111 22.77 -4.91 -0.43
N ASP A 112 24.06 -4.94 -0.78
CA ASP A 112 25.16 -4.89 0.20
C ASP A 112 25.23 -3.52 0.88
N THR A 113 24.99 -2.45 0.12
CA THR A 113 25.00 -1.08 0.63
C THR A 113 23.82 -0.82 1.56
N ALA A 114 22.66 -1.42 1.26
CA ALA A 114 21.46 -1.33 2.09
C ALA A 114 21.46 -2.31 3.27
N GLY A 115 22.35 -3.31 3.28
CA GLY A 115 22.35 -4.39 4.28
C GLY A 115 21.18 -5.37 4.13
N ILE A 116 20.56 -5.44 2.94
CA ILE A 116 19.38 -6.25 2.63
C ILE A 116 19.80 -7.41 1.71
N ASN A 117 20.33 -8.50 2.28
CA ASN A 117 20.98 -9.59 1.52
C ASN A 117 19.99 -10.46 0.70
N CYS A 118 20.32 -10.78 -0.56
CA CYS A 118 19.59 -11.74 -1.40
C CYS A 118 19.51 -13.18 -0.83
N ASP A 119 20.44 -13.62 0.02
CA ASP A 119 20.43 -14.96 0.63
C ASP A 119 19.24 -15.17 1.58
N ALA A 120 18.75 -14.07 2.16
CA ALA A 120 17.59 -14.04 3.06
C ALA A 120 16.44 -13.25 2.44
N ALA A 121 16.33 -13.26 1.10
CA ALA A 121 15.37 -12.45 0.35
C ALA A 121 13.91 -12.61 0.84
N ASP A 122 13.53 -13.82 1.22
CA ASP A 122 12.21 -14.20 1.73
C ASP A 122 11.90 -13.68 3.14
N THR A 123 12.91 -13.17 3.86
CA THR A 123 12.73 -12.55 5.18
C THR A 123 12.34 -11.08 5.11
N TYR A 124 12.44 -10.45 3.93
CA TYR A 124 12.11 -9.05 3.71
C TYR A 124 10.72 -8.91 3.08
N THR A 125 9.96 -7.92 3.55
CA THR A 125 8.74 -7.45 2.90
C THR A 125 8.95 -6.03 2.42
N PHE A 126 8.56 -5.73 1.19
CA PHE A 126 8.69 -4.41 0.58
C PHE A 126 7.33 -3.74 0.60
N ARG A 127 7.23 -2.59 1.27
CA ARG A 127 6.04 -1.77 1.34
C ARG A 127 6.21 -0.55 0.45
N LEU A 128 5.40 -0.48 -0.59
CA LEU A 128 5.30 0.67 -1.49
C LEU A 128 4.15 1.56 -1.03
N THR A 129 4.40 2.87 -0.94
CA THR A 129 3.37 3.87 -0.68
C THR A 129 3.42 4.92 -1.77
N ALA A 130 2.33 5.06 -2.52
CA ALA A 130 2.11 6.12 -3.49
C ALA A 130 1.17 7.16 -2.87
N ARG A 131 1.39 8.43 -3.17
CA ARG A 131 0.59 9.54 -2.70
C ARG A 131 0.10 10.36 -3.89
N ASP A 132 -1.04 11.01 -3.76
CA ASP A 132 -1.52 12.00 -4.72
C ASP A 132 -1.26 13.45 -4.26
N SER A 133 -1.62 14.41 -5.11
CA SER A 133 -1.46 15.85 -4.86
C SER A 133 -2.35 16.40 -3.74
N GLU A 134 -3.36 15.66 -3.32
CA GLU A 134 -4.31 16.01 -2.25
C GLU A 134 -3.89 15.38 -0.91
N GLY A 135 -2.95 14.45 -0.94
CA GLY A 135 -2.37 13.78 0.21
C GLY A 135 -2.98 12.42 0.53
N ASN A 136 -3.84 11.86 -0.34
CA ASN A 136 -4.34 10.50 -0.14
C ASN A 136 -3.23 9.48 -0.47
N GLU A 137 -3.24 8.35 0.24
CA GLU A 137 -2.17 7.35 0.15
C GLU A 137 -2.71 5.97 -0.22
N GLY A 138 -2.00 5.32 -1.13
CA GLY A 138 -2.19 3.93 -1.51
C GLY A 138 -0.96 3.11 -1.16
N THR A 139 -1.16 1.98 -0.47
CA THR A 139 -0.06 1.11 -0.04
C THR A 139 -0.23 -0.30 -0.59
N ALA A 140 0.87 -0.92 -1.00
CA ALA A 140 0.93 -2.35 -1.30
C ALA A 140 2.21 -2.97 -0.71
N GLU A 141 2.11 -4.24 -0.33
CA GLU A 141 3.24 -5.01 0.19
C GLU A 141 3.52 -6.23 -0.69
N VAL A 142 4.80 -6.57 -0.84
CA VAL A 142 5.25 -7.78 -1.54
C VAL A 142 6.43 -8.42 -0.81
N ALA A 143 6.42 -9.74 -0.70
CA ALA A 143 7.54 -10.49 -0.16
C ALA A 143 8.71 -10.50 -1.14
N GLY A 144 9.92 -10.31 -0.65
CA GLY A 144 11.13 -10.43 -1.46
C GLY A 144 11.36 -11.86 -1.94
N ARG A 145 11.95 -12.00 -3.12
CA ARG A 145 12.40 -13.29 -3.66
C ARG A 145 13.78 -13.18 -4.29
N ARG A 146 14.56 -14.26 -4.24
CA ARG A 146 15.79 -14.36 -5.02
C ARG A 146 15.46 -14.83 -6.44
N GLN A 147 16.13 -14.26 -7.43
CA GLN A 147 16.05 -14.66 -8.83
C GLN A 147 17.39 -15.20 -9.34
#